data_AF-A0A4Q3E5S3-F1
#
_entry.id   AF-A0A4Q3E5S3-F1
#
_cell.length_a   1.000
_cell.length_b   1.000
_cell.length_c   1.000
_cell.angle_alpha   90.00
_cell.angle_beta   90.00
_cell.angle_gamma   90.00
#
_symmetry.space_group_name_H-M   'P 1'
#
loop_
_entity.id
_entity.type
_entity.pdbx_description
1 polymer ?
#
loop_
_entity_poly.entity_id
_entity_poly.type
_entity_poly.pdbx_seq_one_letter_code
_entity_poly.pdbx_strand_id
1 'polypeptide(L)'
;MKKILFCGIIAAIITTLFAGCKKDKTLSHTNVSEVKTLYAPADNKFLKLDPGTATLVFEWEQAKAEDNGLLLYEVAFIKEGGDFAKALYTLPSDQNGLKNTLTMT
;
A
#
# COMPACT_ATOMS: atom_id res chain seq x y z
N MET A 1 50.11 -16.57 30.49
CA MET A 1 49.64 -15.24 30.05
C MET A 1 48.84 -15.30 28.75
N LYS A 2 49.37 -15.82 27.63
CA LYS A 2 48.63 -15.96 26.35
C LYS A 2 47.30 -16.75 26.43
N LYS A 3 47.22 -17.81 27.24
CA LYS A 3 45.98 -18.62 27.40
C LYS A 3 44.85 -17.88 28.13
N ILE A 4 45.20 -17.02 29.10
CA ILE A 4 44.24 -16.19 29.84
C ILE A 4 43.74 -15.05 28.95
N LEU A 5 44.63 -14.47 28.14
CA LEU A 5 44.29 -13.45 27.15
C LEU A 5 43.38 -14.01 26.04
N PHE A 6 43.61 -15.26 25.61
CA PHE A 6 42.79 -15.95 24.60
C PHE A 6 41.40 -16.33 25.13
N CYS A 7 41.28 -16.76 26.39
CA CYS A 7 39.98 -16.99 27.04
C CYS A 7 39.17 -15.69 27.19
N GLY A 8 39.82 -14.57 27.52
CA GLY A 8 39.14 -13.28 27.63
C GLY A 8 38.52 -12.80 26.32
N ILE A 9 39.19 -13.01 25.19
CA ILE A 9 38.70 -12.64 23.85
C ILE A 9 37.52 -13.53 23.43
N ILE A 10 37.56 -14.83 23.72
CA ILE A 10 36.46 -15.76 23.42
C ILE A 10 35.21 -15.39 24.25
N ALA A 11 35.39 -15.03 25.52
CA ALA A 11 34.29 -14.62 26.38
C ALA A 11 33.60 -13.33 25.89
N ALA A 12 34.38 -12.36 25.37
CA ALA A 12 33.85 -11.11 24.82
C ALA A 12 33.07 -11.29 23.49
N ILE A 13 33.45 -12.25 22.65
CA ILE A 13 32.75 -12.56 21.39
C ILE A 13 31.41 -13.27 21.67
N ILE A 14 31.33 -14.09 22.71
CA ILE A 14 30.08 -14.79 23.08
C ILE A 14 29.01 -13.80 23.57
N THR A 15 29.40 -12.70 24.21
CA THR A 15 28.45 -11.71 24.72
C THR A 15 27.75 -10.88 23.63
N THR A 16 28.34 -10.74 22.43
CA THR A 16 27.72 -9.98 21.34
C THR A 16 26.71 -10.80 20.52
N LEU A 17 26.74 -12.14 20.63
CA LEU A 17 25.81 -13.04 19.93
C LEU A 17 24.36 -12.97 20.46
N PHE A 18 24.14 -12.41 21.64
CA PHE A 18 22.80 -12.27 22.24
C PHE A 18 22.15 -10.90 22.00
N ALA A 19 22.86 -9.95 21.37
CA ALA A 19 22.31 -8.65 20.98
C ALA A 19 21.58 -8.75 19.63
N GLY A 20 20.53 -9.58 19.56
CA GLY A 20 19.64 -9.63 18.40
C GLY A 20 18.54 -8.56 18.48
N CYS A 21 18.15 -7.98 17.34
CA CYS A 21 16.96 -7.13 17.27
C CYS A 21 15.73 -7.91 17.79
N LYS A 22 14.97 -7.29 18.69
CA LYS A 22 13.68 -7.83 19.12
C LYS A 22 12.77 -7.91 17.89
N LYS A 23 12.07 -9.03 17.71
CA LYS A 23 11.13 -9.26 16.60
C LYS A 23 9.82 -8.50 16.84
N ASP A 24 9.91 -7.20 17.07
CA ASP A 24 8.71 -6.37 17.08
C ASP A 24 8.27 -6.17 15.64
N LYS A 25 7.18 -6.84 15.27
CA LYS A 25 6.56 -6.75 13.94
C LYS A 25 5.40 -5.76 13.92
N THR A 26 5.19 -5.02 15.01
CA THR A 26 4.14 -4.01 15.03
C THR A 26 4.63 -2.75 14.33
N LEU A 27 3.95 -2.40 13.24
CA LEU A 27 4.18 -1.14 12.55
C LEU A 27 3.28 -0.10 13.22
N SER A 28 3.88 0.91 13.84
CA SER A 28 3.17 2.05 14.42
C SER A 28 2.91 3.11 13.34
N HIS A 29 1.85 3.89 13.47
CA HIS A 29 1.50 5.01 12.56
C HIS A 29 1.20 4.59 11.11
N THR A 30 0.47 3.48 10.93
CA THR A 30 0.10 2.95 9.61
C THR A 30 -1.25 3.46 9.09
N ASN A 31 -1.81 4.52 9.71
CA ASN A 31 -3.07 5.07 9.27
C ASN A 31 -2.91 5.81 7.92
N VAL A 32 -4.00 5.84 7.16
CA VAL A 32 -4.10 6.55 5.87
C VAL A 32 -5.30 7.49 5.93
N SER A 33 -5.14 8.71 5.42
CA SER A 33 -6.26 9.66 5.35
C SER A 33 -7.32 9.18 4.35
N GLU A 34 -8.57 9.54 4.60
CA GLU A 34 -9.64 9.37 3.63
C GLU A 34 -9.37 10.16 2.33
N VAL A 35 -9.86 9.63 1.21
CA VAL A 35 -9.97 10.36 -0.07
C VAL A 35 -11.24 11.17 -0.02
N LYS A 36 -11.14 12.50 -0.10
CA LYS A 36 -12.30 13.40 0.06
C LYS A 36 -12.95 13.79 -1.26
N THR A 37 -12.19 13.76 -2.35
CA THR A 37 -12.64 14.26 -3.65
C THR A 37 -12.39 13.23 -4.74
N LEU A 38 -13.40 12.98 -5.57
CA LEU A 38 -13.28 12.24 -6.83
C LEU A 38 -13.40 13.23 -7.98
N TYR A 39 -12.39 13.28 -8.85
CA TYR A 39 -12.31 14.25 -9.95
C TYR A 39 -12.88 13.67 -11.25
N ALA A 40 -12.69 12.37 -11.49
CA ALA A 40 -13.18 11.69 -12.67
C ALA A 40 -13.55 10.22 -12.38
N PRO A 41 -14.49 9.64 -13.17
CA PRO A 41 -15.40 10.35 -14.06
C PRO A 41 -16.40 11.22 -13.28
N ALA A 42 -17.07 12.13 -13.97
CA ALA A 42 -18.20 12.85 -13.37
C ALA A 42 -19.27 11.86 -12.90
N ASP A 43 -19.95 12.19 -11.81
CA ASP A 43 -21.04 11.36 -11.29
C ASP A 43 -22.13 11.16 -12.35
N ASN A 44 -22.70 9.95 -12.40
CA ASN A 44 -23.69 9.53 -13.40
C ASN A 44 -23.23 9.66 -14.86
N LYS A 45 -21.92 9.60 -15.14
CA LYS A 45 -21.39 9.59 -16.52
C LYS A 45 -21.82 8.33 -17.26
N PHE A 46 -22.53 8.50 -18.36
CA PHE A 46 -22.80 7.42 -19.31
C PHE A 46 -21.51 7.03 -20.05
N LEU A 47 -21.16 5.74 -20.01
CA LEU A 47 -20.09 5.16 -20.79
C LEU A 47 -20.67 4.37 -21.96
N LYS A 48 -20.30 4.73 -23.18
CA LYS A 48 -20.61 3.95 -24.37
C LYS A 48 -19.50 2.91 -24.55
N LEU A 49 -19.86 1.63 -24.43
CA LEU A 49 -18.94 0.52 -24.64
C LEU A 49 -18.86 0.20 -26.14
N ASP A 50 -18.19 1.07 -26.89
CA ASP A 50 -17.84 0.78 -28.29
C ASP A 50 -16.61 -0.15 -28.32
N PRO A 51 -16.67 -1.31 -29.02
CA PRO A 51 -15.54 -2.24 -29.08
C PRO A 51 -14.28 -1.56 -29.65
N GLY A 52 -13.21 -1.54 -28.86
CA GLY A 52 -11.88 -1.11 -29.30
C GLY A 52 -11.54 0.38 -29.11
N THR A 53 -12.42 1.21 -28.55
CA THR A 53 -12.16 2.64 -28.33
C THR A 53 -12.60 3.18 -26.97
N ALA A 54 -13.26 2.37 -26.15
CA ALA A 54 -13.82 2.81 -24.88
C ALA A 54 -12.75 2.92 -23.77
N THR A 55 -12.08 4.07 -23.67
CA THR A 55 -11.21 4.38 -22.52
C THR A 55 -12.00 5.12 -21.44
N LEU A 56 -11.88 4.68 -20.18
CA LEU A 56 -12.40 5.36 -19.00
C LEU A 56 -11.25 5.66 -18.05
N VAL A 57 -11.21 6.90 -17.55
CA VAL A 57 -10.22 7.35 -16.55
C VAL A 57 -10.95 7.69 -15.27
N PHE A 58 -10.43 7.14 -14.17
CA PHE A 58 -10.78 7.50 -12.82
C PHE A 58 -9.64 8.32 -12.23
N GLU A 59 -9.97 9.37 -11.50
CA GLU A 59 -8.99 10.25 -10.85
C GLU A 59 -9.58 10.75 -9.54
N TRP A 60 -8.78 10.75 -8.48
CA TRP A 60 -9.20 11.16 -7.15
C TRP A 60 -8.11 11.91 -6.40
N GLU A 61 -8.46 12.55 -5.29
CA GLU A 61 -7.51 13.23 -4.42
C GLU A 61 -6.52 12.25 -3.78
N GLN A 62 -5.24 12.61 -3.77
CA GLN A 62 -4.22 11.77 -3.15
C GLN A 62 -4.38 11.72 -1.61
N ALA A 63 -4.46 10.51 -1.06
CA ALA A 63 -4.45 10.29 0.38
C ALA A 63 -3.04 10.49 0.97
N LYS A 64 -2.95 10.57 2.30
CA LYS A 64 -1.70 10.75 3.04
C LYS A 64 -1.50 9.61 4.02
N ALA A 65 -0.32 9.00 3.99
CA ALA A 65 0.13 8.06 5.00
C ALA A 65 0.59 8.85 6.25
N GLU A 66 0.21 8.41 7.44
CA GLU A 66 0.59 9.04 8.70
C GLU A 66 2.12 9.05 8.91
N ASP A 67 2.80 8.01 8.46
CA ASP A 67 4.25 7.85 8.50
C ASP A 67 4.98 8.50 7.29
N ASN A 68 4.26 9.19 6.40
CA ASN A 68 4.75 9.68 5.11
C ASN A 68 5.31 8.59 4.18
N GLY A 69 4.88 7.34 4.37
CA GLY A 69 5.19 6.22 3.49
C GLY A 69 4.53 6.33 2.12
N LEU A 70 4.85 5.35 1.27
CA LEU A 70 4.19 5.18 -0.02
C LEU A 70 2.80 4.58 0.18
N LEU A 71 1.84 5.06 -0.62
CA LEU A 71 0.49 4.52 -0.66
C LEU A 71 0.28 3.68 -1.91
N LEU A 72 -0.52 2.63 -1.75
CA LEU A 72 -1.02 1.82 -2.86
C LEU A 72 -2.55 1.93 -2.88
N TYR A 73 -3.11 2.13 -4.06
CA TYR A 73 -4.55 2.22 -4.29
C TYR A 73 -5.07 0.99 -5.03
N GLU A 74 -6.22 0.51 -4.59
CA GLU A 74 -7.03 -0.47 -5.29
C GLU A 74 -8.42 0.13 -5.52
N VAL A 75 -8.98 -0.08 -6.71
CA VAL A 75 -10.33 0.36 -7.05
C VAL A 75 -11.24 -0.85 -7.06
N ALA A 76 -12.35 -0.76 -6.33
CA ALA A 76 -13.36 -1.81 -6.22
C ALA A 76 -14.68 -1.36 -6.83
N PHE A 77 -15.23 -2.16 -7.74
CA PHE A 77 -16.51 -1.88 -8.39
C PHE A 77 -17.64 -2.67 -7.73
N ILE A 78 -18.68 -1.95 -7.33
CA ILE A 78 -19.92 -2.50 -6.78
C ILE A 78 -21.12 -2.04 -7.60
N LYS A 79 -22.24 -2.75 -7.48
CA LYS A 79 -23.54 -2.20 -7.91
C LYS A 79 -23.99 -1.12 -6.94
N GLU A 80 -24.88 -0.24 -7.39
CA GLU A 80 -25.56 0.71 -6.53
C GLU A 80 -26.23 -0.01 -5.35
N GLY A 81 -25.99 0.48 -4.13
CA GLY A 81 -26.44 -0.17 -2.88
C GLY A 81 -25.72 -1.48 -2.51
N GLY A 82 -24.65 -1.84 -3.22
CA GLY A 82 -23.82 -3.01 -2.93
C GLY A 82 -22.87 -2.86 -1.75
N ASP A 83 -22.05 -3.88 -1.53
CA ASP A 83 -21.08 -3.96 -0.43
C ASP A 83 -19.65 -4.16 -0.98
N PHE A 84 -18.72 -3.31 -0.57
CA PHE A 84 -17.31 -3.39 -0.98
C PHE A 84 -16.62 -4.68 -0.50
N ALA A 85 -17.10 -5.34 0.55
CA ALA A 85 -16.62 -6.67 0.96
C ALA A 85 -16.96 -7.78 -0.06
N LYS A 86 -17.89 -7.51 -0.99
CA LYS A 86 -18.30 -8.39 -2.10
C LYS A 86 -18.20 -7.68 -3.44
N ALA A 87 -17.11 -6.95 -3.64
CA ALA A 87 -16.82 -6.26 -4.90
C ALA A 87 -16.95 -7.22 -6.09
N LEU A 88 -17.55 -6.72 -7.18
CA LEU A 88 -17.70 -7.49 -8.42
C LEU A 88 -16.37 -7.62 -9.15
N TYR A 89 -15.53 -6.60 -9.01
CA TYR A 89 -14.23 -6.53 -9.65
C TYR A 89 -13.32 -5.59 -8.88
N THR A 90 -12.06 -5.97 -8.73
CA THR A 90 -11.02 -5.13 -8.12
C THR A 90 -9.79 -5.11 -9.01
N LEU A 91 -9.08 -3.99 -9.00
CA LEU A 91 -7.82 -3.83 -9.71
C LEU A 91 -6.94 -2.79 -9.03
N PRO A 92 -5.61 -2.98 -9.04
CA PRO A 92 -4.70 -1.93 -8.62
C PRO A 92 -4.85 -0.73 -9.57
N SER A 93 -4.64 0.46 -9.02
CA SER A 93 -4.59 1.69 -9.82
C SER A 93 -3.37 1.71 -10.76
N ASP A 94 -3.25 2.76 -11.57
CA ASP A 94 -2.15 2.90 -12.53
C ASP A 94 -0.78 2.80 -11.82
N GLN A 95 0.21 2.26 -12.55
CA GLN A 95 1.54 1.95 -12.01
C GLN A 95 1.50 0.99 -10.80
N ASN A 96 0.69 -0.07 -10.88
CA ASN A 96 0.58 -1.10 -9.83
C ASN A 96 0.16 -0.54 -8.46
N GLY A 97 -0.78 0.41 -8.46
CA GLY A 97 -1.32 1.00 -7.23
C GLY A 97 -0.67 2.32 -6.82
N LEU A 98 0.41 2.76 -7.47
CA LEU A 98 1.16 3.94 -7.00
C LEU A 98 0.50 5.27 -7.36
N LYS A 99 -0.38 5.30 -8.37
CA LYS A 99 -1.07 6.52 -8.77
C LYS A 99 -2.47 6.61 -8.19
N ASN A 100 -2.94 7.84 -7.98
CA ASN A 100 -4.32 8.19 -7.69
C ASN A 100 -5.19 8.27 -8.97
N THR A 101 -4.80 7.51 -10.01
CA THR A 101 -5.52 7.41 -11.28
C THR A 101 -5.69 5.95 -11.65
N LEU A 102 -6.78 5.63 -12.35
CA LEU A 102 -6.97 4.33 -12.98
C LEU A 102 -7.45 4.53 -14.42
N THR A 103 -6.73 3.94 -15.36
CA THR A 103 -7.10 3.93 -16.78
C THR A 103 -7.59 2.54 -17.19
N MET A 104 -8.81 2.47 -17.70
CA MET A 104 -9.43 1.25 -18.24
C MET A 104 -9.66 1.42 -19.73
N THR A 105 -9.43 0.37 -20.53
CA THR A 105 -9.60 0.37 -22.00
C THR A 105 -10.23 -0.94 -22.46
#